data_AF-A0A959YFL6-F1
#
_entry.id   AF-A0A959YFL6-F1
#
_cell.length_a   1.000
_cell.length_b   1.000
_cell.length_c   1.000
_cell.angle_alpha   90.00
_cell.angle_beta   90.00
_cell.angle_gamma   90.00
#
_symmetry.space_group_name_H-M   'P 1'
#
loop_
_entity.id
_entity.type
_entity.pdbx_description
1 polymer ?
#
loop_
_entity_poly.entity_id
_entity_poly.type
_entity_poly.pdbx_seq_one_letter_code
_entity_poly.pdbx_strand_id
1 'polypeptide(L)'
;MERWSILLVLLFTAPLHAQPGPPEPLPCSGGFPLFPFGRDRPDLLLQYHSVGTDDMPSSAGTCTQVLVTEPHMHILHVLNGHGQWSVWAPDRHGTLEPLELELGLAEGRLSWQPGHIGVAWQGYGDFFTGSHWTPLDPAGWRAFVVRTEQDGPPWLALMWFSTSPAEGLAGLYALKKVREGHGVDLRW
;
A
#
# COMPACT_ATOMS: atom_id res chain seq x y z
N MET A 1 82.81 -4.34 12.05
CA MET A 1 81.64 -5.22 12.25
C MET A 1 80.45 -4.32 12.57
N GLU A 2 79.70 -3.98 11.53
CA GLU A 2 78.52 -3.10 11.59
C GLU A 2 77.33 -3.87 12.18
N ARG A 3 76.66 -3.28 13.17
CA ARG A 3 75.41 -3.82 13.74
C ARG A 3 74.24 -3.12 13.07
N TRP A 4 73.47 -3.89 12.30
CA TRP A 4 72.19 -3.49 11.75
C TRP A 4 71.04 -3.84 12.71
N SER A 5 70.18 -2.84 12.92
CA SER A 5 68.72 -2.79 13.16
C SER A 5 67.95 -3.98 13.78
N ILE A 6 67.01 -3.67 14.68
CA ILE A 6 65.55 -3.87 14.49
C ILE A 6 64.83 -2.92 15.48
N LEU A 7 64.16 -1.90 14.95
CA LEU A 7 63.18 -1.09 15.67
C LEU A 7 61.81 -1.72 15.40
N LEU A 8 61.24 -2.39 16.39
CA LEU A 8 59.91 -2.99 16.30
C LEU A 8 58.87 -1.88 16.56
N VAL A 9 58.28 -1.31 15.52
CA VAL A 9 57.12 -0.41 15.65
C VAL A 9 55.87 -1.28 15.74
N LEU A 10 55.35 -1.46 16.95
CA LEU A 10 54.03 -2.03 17.19
C LEU A 10 52.96 -0.98 16.83
N LEU A 11 52.52 -0.98 15.57
CA LEU A 11 51.28 -0.35 15.15
C LEU A 11 50.11 -1.15 15.74
N PHE A 12 49.61 -0.71 16.89
CA PHE A 12 48.27 -1.08 17.34
C PHE A 12 47.26 -0.42 16.40
N THR A 13 46.86 -1.15 15.36
CA THR A 13 45.62 -0.88 14.64
C THR A 13 44.47 -1.21 15.58
N ALA A 14 44.01 -0.22 16.35
CA ALA A 14 42.72 -0.34 17.00
C ALA A 14 41.67 -0.58 15.91
N PRO A 15 40.80 -1.60 16.01
CA PRO A 15 39.59 -1.59 15.20
C PRO A 15 38.81 -0.35 15.64
N LEU A 16 38.69 0.62 14.72
CA LEU A 16 37.56 1.53 14.74
C LEU A 16 36.34 0.63 14.70
N HIS A 17 35.80 0.32 15.88
CA HIS A 17 34.41 -0.07 16.01
C HIS A 17 33.66 1.17 15.55
N ALA A 18 33.31 1.19 14.26
CA ALA A 18 32.26 2.06 13.76
C ALA A 18 31.06 1.76 14.66
N GLN A 19 30.83 2.63 15.63
CA GLN A 19 29.57 2.60 16.37
C GLN A 19 28.51 2.76 15.29
N PRO A 20 27.56 1.82 15.16
CA PRO A 20 26.47 2.01 14.22
C PRO A 20 25.88 3.37 14.57
N GLY A 21 25.83 4.25 13.56
CA GLY A 21 25.17 5.53 13.70
C GLY A 21 23.74 5.32 14.22
N PRO A 22 23.07 6.39 14.67
CA PRO A 22 21.65 6.30 14.99
C PRO A 22 20.95 5.56 13.84
N PRO A 23 20.12 4.54 14.12
CA PRO A 23 19.50 3.76 13.06
C PRO A 23 18.79 4.75 12.14
N GLU A 24 19.17 4.73 10.86
CA GLU A 24 18.44 5.47 9.85
C GLU A 24 16.97 5.03 9.94
N PRO A 25 16.00 5.95 9.75
CA PRO A 25 14.59 5.61 9.86
C PRO A 25 14.31 4.41 8.96
N LEU A 26 13.81 3.33 9.57
CA LEU A 26 13.63 2.06 8.88
C LEU A 26 12.83 2.30 7.60
N PRO A 27 13.39 1.94 6.42
CA PRO A 27 12.61 1.93 5.21
C PRO A 27 11.39 1.07 5.50
N CYS A 28 10.20 1.65 5.35
CA CYS A 28 8.94 0.91 5.46
C CYS A 28 8.45 0.68 6.88
N SER A 29 8.68 1.67 7.73
CA SER A 29 7.97 1.86 8.99
C SER A 29 6.95 2.98 8.88
N GLY A 30 5.79 2.80 9.53
CA GLY A 30 4.77 3.83 9.68
C GLY A 30 3.59 3.72 8.73
N GLY A 31 2.76 4.76 8.74
CA GLY A 31 1.64 4.90 7.84
C GLY A 31 1.09 6.33 7.84
N PHE A 32 0.41 6.69 6.76
CA PHE A 32 -0.15 8.02 6.59
C PHE A 32 -1.68 7.94 6.51
N PRO A 33 -2.39 8.76 7.29
CA PRO A 33 -3.84 8.84 7.19
C PRO A 33 -4.25 9.51 5.87
N LEU A 34 -5.29 8.98 5.25
CA LEU A 34 -5.86 9.48 4.01
C LEU A 34 -7.33 9.82 4.22
N PHE A 35 -7.76 10.92 3.60
CA PHE A 35 -9.01 11.62 3.88
C PHE A 35 -9.87 11.88 2.62
N PRO A 36 -10.15 10.86 1.78
CA PRO A 36 -10.97 10.99 0.58
C PRO A 36 -12.40 11.52 0.80
N PHE A 37 -13.02 11.29 1.95
CA PHE A 37 -14.43 11.64 2.21
C PHE A 37 -14.65 12.60 3.37
N GLY A 38 -13.77 12.63 4.37
CA GLY A 38 -13.91 13.48 5.56
C GLY A 38 -12.62 14.18 5.94
N ARG A 39 -12.69 15.26 6.72
CA ARG A 39 -11.50 16.01 7.17
C ARG A 39 -11.04 15.66 8.57
N ASP A 40 -11.93 15.12 9.39
CA ASP A 40 -11.72 15.03 10.84
C ASP A 40 -11.37 13.61 11.33
N ARG A 41 -11.53 12.61 10.45
CA ARG A 41 -11.15 11.22 10.71
C ARG A 41 -10.64 10.58 9.43
N PRO A 42 -9.55 9.78 9.48
CA PRO A 42 -9.04 9.10 8.31
C PRO A 42 -10.08 8.11 7.81
N ASP A 43 -10.14 7.94 6.50
CA ASP A 43 -10.97 6.94 5.81
C ASP A 43 -10.15 5.69 5.46
N LEU A 44 -8.87 5.92 5.12
CA LEU A 44 -7.90 4.91 4.79
C LEU A 44 -6.57 5.23 5.47
N LEU A 45 -5.74 4.21 5.64
CA LEU A 45 -4.34 4.33 5.99
C LEU A 45 -3.49 3.83 4.82
N LEU A 46 -2.53 4.63 4.38
CA LEU A 46 -1.41 4.12 3.59
C LEU A 46 -0.41 3.50 4.56
N GLN A 47 -0.34 2.19 4.63
CA GLN A 47 0.60 1.46 5.46
C GLN A 47 1.75 0.90 4.64
N TYR A 48 2.89 0.75 5.30
CA TYR A 48 4.07 0.10 4.73
C TYR A 48 4.27 -1.24 5.42
N HIS A 49 4.34 -2.31 4.63
CA HIS A 49 4.63 -3.64 5.10
C HIS A 49 5.99 -4.07 4.58
N SER A 50 6.83 -4.55 5.47
CA SER A 50 8.09 -5.17 5.12
C SER A 50 8.03 -6.68 5.26
N VAL A 51 8.71 -7.37 4.34
CA VAL A 51 8.94 -8.81 4.41
C VAL A 51 10.40 -9.07 4.05
N GLY A 52 11.06 -9.96 4.81
CA GLY A 52 12.46 -10.32 4.60
C GLY A 52 13.39 -9.71 5.65
N THR A 53 14.69 -9.99 5.53
CA THR A 53 15.70 -9.48 6.46
C THR A 53 16.43 -8.28 5.89
N ASP A 54 16.75 -7.34 6.76
CA ASP A 54 17.59 -6.17 6.49
C ASP A 54 19.05 -6.48 6.85
N ASP A 55 19.53 -7.65 6.44
CA ASP A 55 20.92 -8.05 6.70
C ASP A 55 21.81 -7.51 5.57
N MET A 56 22.37 -6.31 5.77
CA MET A 56 23.43 -5.78 4.91
C MET A 56 24.63 -6.75 4.86
N PRO A 57 25.23 -7.06 3.69
CA PRO A 57 25.08 -6.39 2.40
C PRO A 57 24.06 -7.01 1.43
N SER A 58 23.28 -8.01 1.85
CA SER A 58 22.27 -8.66 1.01
C SER A 58 20.88 -8.46 1.60
N SER A 59 20.34 -7.25 1.47
CA SER A 59 18.95 -7.00 1.86
C SER A 59 18.02 -7.68 0.84
N ALA A 60 17.57 -8.90 1.18
CA ALA A 60 16.68 -9.71 0.36
C ALA A 60 15.20 -9.39 0.59
N GLY A 61 14.90 -8.40 1.44
CA GLY A 61 13.51 -8.04 1.74
C GLY A 61 12.91 -7.03 0.78
N THR A 62 11.59 -6.95 0.86
CA THR A 62 10.75 -6.06 0.08
C THR A 62 9.91 -5.22 1.02
N CYS A 63 9.54 -4.06 0.49
CA CYS A 63 8.65 -3.13 1.11
C CYS A 63 7.45 -2.91 0.21
N THR A 64 6.26 -2.97 0.79
CA THR A 64 5.01 -2.82 0.05
C THR A 64 4.17 -1.72 0.67
N GLN A 65 3.68 -0.81 -0.16
CA GLN A 65 2.63 0.13 0.19
C GLN A 65 1.26 -0.55 0.04
N VAL A 66 0.44 -0.43 1.07
CA VAL A 66 -0.91 -1.01 1.11
C VAL A 66 -1.90 0.04 1.60
N LEU A 67 -3.03 0.19 0.92
CA LEU A 67 -4.18 0.94 1.43
C LEU A 67 -4.99 0.02 2.33
N VAL A 68 -5.23 0.46 3.56
CA VAL A 68 -6.03 -0.24 4.56
C VAL A 68 -7.25 0.59 4.90
N THR A 69 -8.43 -0.02 4.93
CA THR A 69 -9.66 0.68 5.33
C THR A 69 -9.75 0.86 6.83
N GLU A 70 -10.23 2.04 7.25
CA GLU A 70 -10.69 2.26 8.63
C GLU A 70 -12.03 1.53 8.90
N PRO A 71 -12.40 1.28 10.18
CA PRO A 71 -13.56 0.44 10.53
C PRO A 71 -14.91 0.87 9.94
N HIS A 72 -15.11 2.16 9.61
CA HIS A 72 -16.36 2.64 8.99
C HIS A 72 -16.38 2.47 7.47
N MET A 73 -15.31 1.91 6.89
CA MET A 73 -15.15 1.71 5.46
C MET A 73 -14.99 0.24 5.10
N HIS A 74 -15.68 -0.16 4.04
CA HIS A 74 -15.63 -1.52 3.51
C HIS A 74 -15.43 -1.48 2.00
N ILE A 75 -14.63 -2.41 1.48
CA ILE A 75 -14.40 -2.57 0.04
C ILE A 75 -15.32 -3.67 -0.48
N LEU A 76 -15.87 -3.46 -1.67
CA LEU A 76 -16.60 -4.49 -2.38
C LEU A 76 -15.63 -5.59 -2.83
N HIS A 77 -15.83 -6.80 -2.35
CA HIS A 77 -15.10 -7.98 -2.80
C HIS A 77 -15.99 -8.87 -3.65
N VAL A 78 -15.37 -9.61 -4.56
CA VAL A 78 -15.99 -10.64 -5.39
C VAL A 78 -15.32 -11.99 -5.15
N LEU A 79 -16.15 -13.02 -5.02
CA LEU A 79 -15.73 -14.40 -4.92
C LEU A 79 -15.42 -14.92 -6.33
N ASN A 80 -14.16 -15.26 -6.58
CA ASN A 80 -13.75 -15.80 -7.88
C ASN A 80 -14.14 -17.29 -8.02
N GLY A 81 -13.95 -17.85 -9.22
CA GLY A 81 -14.26 -19.27 -9.50
C GLY A 81 -13.43 -20.29 -8.71
N HIS A 82 -12.41 -19.83 -7.97
CA HIS A 82 -11.59 -20.65 -7.07
C HIS A 82 -12.04 -20.53 -5.60
N GLY A 83 -13.13 -19.81 -5.32
CA GLY A 83 -13.62 -19.59 -3.96
C GLY A 83 -12.76 -18.61 -3.16
N GLN A 84 -11.98 -17.77 -3.82
CA GLN A 84 -11.16 -16.73 -3.17
C GLN A 84 -11.81 -15.36 -3.33
N TRP A 85 -11.78 -14.58 -2.27
CA TRP A 85 -12.21 -13.19 -2.31
C TRP A 85 -11.12 -12.31 -2.92
N SER A 86 -11.53 -11.40 -3.80
CA SER A 86 -10.67 -10.39 -4.39
C SER A 86 -11.39 -9.07 -4.43
N VAL A 87 -10.66 -7.96 -4.38
CA VAL A 87 -11.25 -6.62 -4.50
C VAL A 87 -11.92 -6.51 -5.87
N TRP A 88 -13.22 -6.24 -5.86
CA TRP A 88 -13.98 -5.97 -7.08
C TRP A 88 -13.50 -4.65 -7.67
N ALA A 89 -13.01 -4.70 -8.89
CA ALA A 89 -12.54 -3.54 -9.64
C ALA A 89 -13.41 -3.38 -10.89
N PRO A 90 -14.03 -2.21 -11.11
CA PRO A 90 -14.72 -1.95 -12.35
C PRO A 90 -13.72 -1.82 -13.50
N ASP A 91 -14.10 -2.33 -14.67
CA ASP A 91 -13.44 -1.94 -15.92
C ASP A 91 -13.63 -0.43 -16.16
N ARG A 92 -12.75 0.21 -16.94
CA ARG A 92 -12.86 1.65 -17.26
C ARG A 92 -14.22 2.08 -17.83
N HIS A 93 -14.96 1.14 -18.39
CA HIS A 93 -16.29 1.36 -18.96
C HIS A 93 -17.39 0.56 -18.25
N GLY A 94 -17.04 -0.18 -17.20
CA GLY A 94 -17.96 -1.00 -16.44
C GLY A 94 -18.86 -0.14 -15.55
N THR A 95 -20.14 -0.50 -15.48
CA THR A 95 -21.07 0.05 -14.50
C THR A 95 -21.39 -1.05 -13.49
N LEU A 96 -21.42 -0.73 -12.21
CA LEU A 96 -21.99 -1.63 -11.19
C LEU A 96 -23.46 -1.29 -11.07
N GLU A 97 -24.29 -2.03 -11.77
CA GLU A 97 -25.73 -1.79 -11.70
C GLU A 97 -26.24 -2.15 -10.30
N PRO A 98 -27.15 -1.36 -9.70
CA PRO A 98 -27.64 -1.63 -8.34
C PRO A 98 -28.22 -3.03 -8.19
N LEU A 99 -28.97 -3.48 -9.19
CA LEU A 99 -29.58 -4.80 -9.18
C LEU A 99 -28.51 -5.91 -9.19
N GLU A 100 -27.41 -5.72 -9.93
CA GLU A 100 -26.29 -6.67 -9.95
C GLU A 100 -25.58 -6.72 -8.59
N LEU A 101 -25.40 -5.56 -7.95
CA LEU A 101 -24.86 -5.48 -6.60
C LEU A 101 -25.77 -6.20 -5.59
N GLU A 102 -27.07 -5.89 -5.59
CA GLU A 102 -28.05 -6.50 -4.68
C GLU A 102 -28.12 -8.02 -4.85
N LEU A 103 -28.25 -8.49 -6.09
CA LEU A 103 -28.28 -9.92 -6.39
C LEU A 103 -26.95 -10.59 -6.04
N GLY A 104 -25.81 -9.97 -6.37
CA GLY A 104 -24.50 -10.51 -6.05
C GLY A 104 -24.25 -10.64 -4.55
N LEU A 105 -24.71 -9.67 -3.76
CA LEU A 105 -24.67 -9.75 -2.29
C LEU A 105 -25.60 -10.83 -1.75
N ALA A 106 -26.83 -10.93 -2.26
CA ALA A 106 -27.82 -11.93 -1.83
C ALA A 106 -27.38 -13.37 -2.16
N GLU A 107 -26.68 -13.56 -3.28
CA GLU A 107 -26.12 -14.84 -3.72
C GLU A 107 -24.78 -15.19 -3.02
N GLY A 108 -24.22 -14.27 -2.23
CA GLY A 108 -22.92 -14.44 -1.59
C GLY A 108 -21.73 -14.42 -2.57
N ARG A 109 -21.93 -13.95 -3.81
CA ARG A 109 -20.85 -13.73 -4.79
C ARG A 109 -20.10 -12.42 -4.53
N LEU A 110 -20.78 -11.45 -3.94
CA LEU A 110 -20.20 -10.18 -3.51
C LEU A 110 -20.26 -10.06 -1.99
N SER A 111 -19.36 -9.27 -1.42
CA SER A 111 -19.31 -9.03 0.03
C SER A 111 -18.64 -7.70 0.36
N TRP A 112 -19.20 -6.97 1.33
CA TRP A 112 -18.54 -5.82 1.95
C TRP A 112 -17.60 -6.30 3.04
N GLN A 113 -16.30 -6.04 2.88
CA GLN A 113 -15.28 -6.48 3.84
C GLN A 113 -14.27 -5.36 4.10
N PRO A 114 -13.60 -5.36 5.27
CA PRO A 114 -12.38 -4.57 5.44
C PRO A 114 -11.41 -4.86 4.29
N GLY A 115 -10.73 -3.83 3.81
CA GLY A 115 -9.91 -3.92 2.61
C GLY A 115 -8.44 -3.69 2.88
N HIS A 116 -7.61 -4.50 2.22
CA HIS A 116 -6.18 -4.29 2.07
C HIS A 116 -5.88 -4.30 0.56
N ILE A 117 -5.48 -3.17 -0.02
CA ILE A 117 -5.13 -3.07 -1.43
C ILE A 117 -3.62 -2.80 -1.57
N GLY A 118 -2.91 -3.74 -2.19
CA GLY A 118 -1.52 -3.49 -2.57
C GLY A 118 -1.43 -2.39 -3.64
N VAL A 119 -0.55 -1.41 -3.40
CA VAL A 119 -0.35 -0.24 -4.27
C VAL A 119 0.92 -0.42 -5.10
N ALA A 120 2.06 -0.50 -4.42
CA ALA A 120 3.38 -0.56 -5.03
C ALA A 120 4.34 -1.29 -4.08
N TRP A 121 5.46 -1.76 -4.62
CA TRP A 121 6.51 -2.38 -3.84
C TRP A 121 7.89 -1.86 -4.27
N GLN A 122 8.88 -1.98 -3.40
CA GLN A 122 10.28 -1.70 -3.68
C GLN A 122 11.17 -2.73 -2.96
N GLY A 123 12.35 -3.02 -3.50
CA GLY A 123 13.36 -3.80 -2.77
C GLY A 123 13.95 -2.99 -1.61
N TYR A 124 14.49 -3.66 -0.60
CA TYR A 124 15.17 -2.94 0.50
C TYR A 124 16.48 -2.28 0.06
N GLY A 125 17.30 -2.98 -0.71
CA GLY A 125 18.55 -2.40 -1.26
C GLY A 125 18.28 -1.19 -2.17
N ASP A 126 17.09 -1.15 -2.74
CA ASP A 126 16.60 -0.10 -3.63
C ASP A 126 16.22 1.20 -2.89
N PHE A 127 15.86 1.11 -1.61
CA PHE A 127 15.50 2.29 -0.82
C PHE A 127 16.69 3.26 -0.67
N PHE A 128 17.87 2.72 -0.34
CA PHE A 128 19.07 3.52 -0.09
C PHE A 128 19.71 4.06 -1.36
N THR A 129 19.43 3.45 -2.52
CA THR A 129 19.92 3.90 -3.82
C THR A 129 19.00 4.90 -4.50
N GLY A 130 17.85 5.22 -3.89
CA GLY A 130 16.83 6.08 -4.51
C GLY A 130 16.14 5.41 -5.70
N SER A 131 16.14 4.07 -5.73
CA SER A 131 15.42 3.30 -6.74
C SER A 131 13.92 3.51 -6.61
N HIS A 132 13.22 3.19 -7.70
CA HIS A 132 11.82 3.54 -7.88
C HIS A 132 10.86 2.50 -7.30
N TRP A 133 9.70 2.98 -6.84
CA TRP A 133 8.56 2.13 -6.54
C TRP A 133 8.07 1.42 -7.81
N THR A 134 7.80 0.12 -7.69
CA THR A 134 7.20 -0.70 -8.73
C THR A 134 5.70 -0.86 -8.45
N PRO A 135 4.81 -0.38 -9.34
CA PRO A 135 3.37 -0.59 -9.20
C PRO A 135 3.02 -2.08 -9.08
N LEU A 136 2.12 -2.43 -8.16
CA LEU A 136 1.55 -3.79 -8.11
C LEU A 136 0.48 -3.99 -9.18
N ASP A 137 -0.22 -2.93 -9.57
CA ASP A 137 -1.08 -2.93 -10.76
C ASP A 137 -0.25 -2.51 -12.00
N PRO A 138 -0.13 -3.35 -13.04
CA PRO A 138 0.63 -3.03 -14.24
C PRO A 138 0.14 -1.78 -14.98
N ALA A 139 -1.14 -1.41 -14.82
CA ALA A 139 -1.69 -0.23 -15.45
C ALA A 139 -1.21 1.06 -14.78
N GLY A 140 -0.59 0.98 -13.59
CA GLY A 140 -0.16 2.15 -12.80
C GLY A 140 -1.32 2.89 -12.13
N TRP A 141 -2.51 2.30 -12.15
CA TRP A 141 -3.70 2.84 -11.50
C TRP A 141 -4.69 1.72 -11.26
N ARG A 142 -5.58 1.90 -10.28
CA ARG A 142 -6.65 0.94 -10.01
C ARG A 142 -7.88 1.60 -9.44
N ALA A 143 -9.00 0.96 -9.76
CA ALA A 143 -10.35 1.29 -9.37
C ALA A 143 -10.90 0.34 -8.34
N PHE A 144 -11.69 0.85 -7.39
CA PHE A 144 -12.42 -0.01 -6.45
C PHE A 144 -13.63 0.71 -5.88
N VAL A 145 -14.62 -0.07 -5.44
CA VAL A 145 -15.84 0.46 -4.83
C VAL A 145 -15.76 0.30 -3.32
N VAL A 146 -16.12 1.36 -2.61
CA VAL A 146 -16.21 1.37 -1.15
C VAL A 146 -17.62 1.67 -0.69
N ARG A 147 -17.98 1.10 0.44
CA ARG A 147 -19.13 1.46 1.25
C ARG A 147 -18.63 2.18 2.51
N THR A 148 -19.15 3.35 2.78
CA THR A 148 -18.81 4.15 3.97
C THR A 148 -20.07 4.54 4.74
N GLU A 149 -20.01 4.41 6.06
CA GLU A 149 -21.09 4.80 6.98
C GLU A 149 -20.75 6.13 7.68
N GLN A 150 -19.86 6.92 7.08
CA GLN A 150 -19.48 8.20 7.63
C GLN A 150 -20.60 9.23 7.56
N ASP A 151 -20.97 9.72 8.75
CA ASP A 151 -21.84 10.88 8.98
C ASP A 151 -23.25 10.73 8.38
N GLY A 152 -23.82 9.52 8.43
CA GLY A 152 -25.23 9.29 8.13
C GLY A 152 -25.53 7.92 7.50
N PRO A 153 -26.46 7.86 6.52
CA PRO A 153 -26.79 6.60 5.85
C PRO A 153 -25.58 6.03 5.11
N PRO A 154 -25.55 4.73 4.80
CA PRO A 154 -24.46 4.17 4.00
C PRO A 154 -24.39 4.81 2.62
N TRP A 155 -23.17 5.16 2.24
CA TRP A 155 -22.83 5.70 0.93
C TRP A 155 -21.92 4.73 0.20
N LEU A 156 -22.13 4.62 -1.11
CA LEU A 156 -21.24 3.93 -2.02
C LEU A 156 -20.39 4.96 -2.75
N ALA A 157 -19.11 4.66 -2.90
CA ALA A 157 -18.22 5.53 -3.64
C ALA A 157 -17.25 4.76 -4.53
N LEU A 158 -17.00 5.36 -5.69
CA LEU A 158 -15.97 4.91 -6.59
C LEU A 158 -14.66 5.59 -6.23
N MET A 159 -13.67 4.77 -5.89
CA MET A 159 -12.34 5.21 -5.57
C MET A 159 -11.37 4.85 -6.68
N TRP A 160 -10.40 5.74 -6.88
CA TRP A 160 -9.32 5.58 -7.82
C TRP A 160 -8.00 5.96 -7.18
N PHE A 161 -6.97 5.16 -7.39
CA PHE A 161 -5.60 5.58 -7.12
C PHE A 161 -4.72 5.42 -8.34
N SER A 162 -3.67 6.23 -8.38
CA SER A 162 -2.56 6.13 -9.33
C SER A 162 -1.27 5.91 -8.59
N THR A 163 -0.31 5.32 -9.31
CA THR A 163 1.03 5.06 -8.81
C THR A 163 2.09 5.72 -9.67
N SER A 164 3.23 6.01 -9.05
CA SER A 164 4.40 6.53 -9.77
C SER A 164 5.68 5.86 -9.28
N PRO A 165 6.70 5.76 -10.16
CA PRO A 165 8.04 5.32 -9.77
C PRO A 165 8.65 6.13 -8.62
N ALA A 166 8.29 7.40 -8.46
CA ALA A 166 8.86 8.27 -7.44
C ALA A 166 8.20 8.11 -6.06
N GLU A 167 6.88 7.91 -6.02
CA GLU A 167 6.10 8.03 -4.78
C GLU A 167 5.43 6.72 -4.35
N GLY A 168 5.34 5.75 -5.26
CA GLY A 168 4.51 4.56 -5.06
C GLY A 168 3.05 4.95 -5.22
N LEU A 169 2.40 5.47 -4.18
CA LEU A 169 1.07 6.11 -4.28
C LEU A 169 1.22 7.57 -4.74
N ALA A 170 0.85 7.86 -5.98
CA ALA A 170 0.94 9.22 -6.54
C ALA A 170 -0.33 10.05 -6.33
N GLY A 171 -1.48 9.38 -6.20
CA GLY A 171 -2.74 10.06 -5.95
C GLY A 171 -3.86 9.10 -5.60
N LEU A 172 -4.82 9.59 -4.81
CA LEU A 172 -6.01 8.87 -4.38
C LEU A 172 -7.21 9.82 -4.42
N TYR A 173 -8.29 9.39 -5.07
CA TYR A 173 -9.44 10.24 -5.37
C TYR A 173 -10.75 9.46 -5.14
N ALA A 174 -11.71 10.15 -4.52
CA ALA A 174 -13.10 9.73 -4.49
C ALA A 174 -13.86 10.43 -5.61
N LEU A 175 -14.28 9.69 -6.64
CA LEU A 175 -14.79 10.29 -7.88
C LEU A 175 -16.30 10.45 -7.87
N LYS A 176 -17.03 9.59 -7.15
CA LYS A 176 -18.49 9.70 -7.02
C LYS A 176 -18.94 9.13 -5.69
N LYS A 177 -19.88 9.81 -5.02
CA LYS A 177 -20.53 9.36 -3.77
C LYS A 177 -22.03 9.32 -4.01
N VAL A 178 -22.64 8.15 -3.88
CA VAL A 178 -24.09 7.94 -4.02
C VAL A 178 -24.63 7.25 -2.79
N ARG A 179 -25.89 7.51 -2.45
CA ARG A 179 -26.53 6.86 -1.31
C ARG A 179 -26.82 5.40 -1.68
N GLU A 180 -26.52 4.47 -0.77
CA GLU A 180 -26.86 3.06 -0.99
C GLU A 180 -28.38 2.90 -1.24
N GLY A 181 -28.76 2.06 -2.20
CA GLY A 181 -30.14 1.93 -2.69
C GLY A 181 -30.53 2.89 -3.82
N HIS A 182 -29.64 3.81 -4.23
CA HIS A 182 -29.77 4.55 -5.48
C HIS A 182 -28.73 4.04 -6.48
N GLY A 183 -29.13 3.95 -7.76
CA GLY A 183 -28.25 3.84 -8.94
C GLY A 183 -26.79 4.22 -8.73
N VAL A 184 -25.86 3.26 -8.69
CA VAL A 184 -24.43 3.60 -8.70
C VAL A 184 -23.93 3.61 -10.14
N ASP A 185 -24.15 4.72 -10.83
CA ASP A 185 -23.50 4.94 -12.12
C ASP A 185 -22.00 5.17 -11.90
N LEU A 186 -21.18 4.15 -12.11
CA LEU A 186 -19.73 4.17 -11.89
C LEU A 186 -18.93 4.74 -13.08
N ARG A 187 -19.57 5.36 -14.07
CA ARG A 187 -18.84 5.96 -15.20
C ARG A 187 -17.93 7.10 -14.74
N TRP A 188 -16.71 7.09 -15.27
CA TRP A 188 -15.67 8.09 -15.07
C TRP A 188 -14.82 8.30 -16.32
#